data_AF-A0AAD5QB81-F1
#
_entry.id   AF-A0AAD5QB81-F1
#
_cell.length_a   1.000
_cell.length_b   1.000
_cell.length_c   1.000
_cell.angle_alpha   90.00
_cell.angle_beta   90.00
_cell.angle_gamma   90.00
#
_symmetry.space_group_name_H-M   'P 1'
#
loop_
_entity.id
_entity.type
_entity.pdbx_description
1 polymer ?
#
loop_
_entity_poly.entity_id
_entity_poly.type
_entity_poly.pdbx_seq_one_letter_code
_entity_poly.pdbx_strand_id
1 'polypeptide(L)'
;MEKITSFMRVTKKRKAPEKSAKAAPLKPPAVVVAVAPPPAKSRPAPSPGARRPEPVEHEDEDGELYEHGVHVPAFIYHTVKYARKSDGHKVSKVTQRVVDFISEHYEIPADFETSHKFGPHSGITYETRLLRAYKLHLLSAKRGAEPEKICVSCGALGHSDRSCPDGF
;
A
#
# COMPACT_ATOMS: atom_id res chain seq x y z
N MET A 1 17.69 -39.52 29.75
CA MET A 1 16.21 -39.63 29.79
C MET A 1 15.73 -38.20 29.87
N GLU A 2 15.03 -37.63 28.91
CA GLU A 2 13.67 -37.98 28.46
C GLU A 2 13.49 -37.71 26.96
N LYS A 3 12.58 -38.48 26.36
CA LYS A 3 12.30 -38.55 24.92
C LYS A 3 11.19 -37.56 24.62
N ILE A 4 11.46 -36.51 23.83
CA ILE A 4 10.39 -35.64 23.32
C ILE A 4 9.74 -36.33 22.13
N THR A 5 8.58 -36.93 22.41
CA THR A 5 7.76 -37.67 21.45
C THR A 5 7.03 -36.72 20.51
N SER A 6 7.35 -36.83 19.22
CA SER A 6 6.51 -36.63 18.03
C SER A 6 5.16 -35.94 18.24
N PHE A 7 5.05 -34.68 17.82
CA PHE A 7 3.76 -34.03 17.60
C PHE A 7 3.14 -34.52 16.28
N MET A 8 1.95 -35.10 16.41
CA MET A 8 1.10 -35.63 15.34
C MET A 8 0.79 -34.57 14.27
N ARG A 9 1.21 -34.82 13.02
CA ARG A 9 0.74 -34.08 11.84
C ARG A 9 -0.67 -34.55 11.48
N VAL A 10 -1.69 -33.78 11.85
CA VAL A 10 -3.07 -33.99 11.40
C VAL A 10 -3.23 -33.33 10.03
N THR A 11 -2.98 -34.08 8.95
CA THR A 11 -3.29 -33.66 7.58
C THR A 11 -4.77 -33.90 7.28
N LYS A 12 -5.61 -32.90 7.61
CA LYS A 12 -7.02 -32.91 7.22
C LYS A 12 -7.12 -32.64 5.70
N LYS A 13 -7.14 -33.70 4.90
CA LYS A 13 -7.43 -33.63 3.46
C LYS A 13 -8.83 -33.02 3.27
N ARG A 14 -8.91 -31.81 2.73
CA ARG A 14 -10.18 -31.24 2.26
C ARG A 14 -10.55 -31.92 0.94
N LYS A 15 -11.66 -32.65 0.97
CA LYS A 15 -12.31 -33.28 -0.19
C LYS A 15 -12.95 -32.16 -1.01
N ALA A 16 -12.43 -31.91 -2.22
CA ALA A 16 -13.02 -30.99 -3.16
C ALA A 16 -14.33 -31.57 -3.73
N PRO A 17 -15.42 -30.79 -3.82
CA PRO A 17 -16.56 -31.17 -4.64
C PRO A 17 -16.25 -30.90 -6.13
N GLU A 18 -16.11 -31.97 -6.90
CA GLU A 18 -16.29 -31.92 -8.36
C GLU A 18 -17.71 -31.43 -8.65
N LYS A 19 -17.82 -30.26 -9.29
CA LYS A 19 -18.99 -29.88 -10.07
C LYS A 19 -18.55 -29.49 -11.46
N SER A 20 -18.54 -30.50 -12.32
CA SER A 20 -18.68 -30.37 -13.76
C SER A 20 -20.03 -29.73 -14.06
N ALA A 21 -20.04 -28.50 -14.57
CA ALA A 21 -21.19 -27.95 -15.26
C ALA A 21 -20.73 -27.09 -16.45
N LYS A 22 -21.14 -27.57 -17.61
CA LYS A 22 -20.95 -27.08 -18.97
C LYS A 22 -21.13 -25.56 -19.11
N ALA A 23 -20.27 -24.99 -19.94
CA ALA A 23 -20.43 -23.67 -20.54
C ALA A 23 -21.70 -23.60 -21.42
N ALA A 24 -22.42 -22.49 -21.29
CA ALA A 24 -23.34 -21.98 -22.30
C ALA A 24 -23.08 -20.46 -22.46
N PRO A 25 -23.05 -19.92 -23.69
CA PRO A 25 -22.87 -18.50 -23.91
C PRO A 25 -24.24 -17.81 -23.92
N LEU A 26 -24.54 -17.01 -22.90
CA LEU A 26 -25.68 -16.09 -22.92
C LEU A 26 -25.16 -14.65 -22.98
N LYS A 27 -25.40 -14.03 -24.14
CA LYS A 27 -25.23 -12.61 -24.39
C LYS A 27 -26.18 -11.78 -23.51
N PRO A 28 -25.79 -10.54 -23.15
CA PRO A 28 -26.47 -9.73 -22.16
C PRO A 28 -27.73 -9.02 -22.71
N PRO A 29 -28.79 -8.81 -21.90
CA PRO A 29 -29.70 -7.71 -22.13
C PRO A 29 -29.05 -6.40 -21.62
N ALA A 30 -28.79 -5.49 -22.55
CA ALA A 30 -28.46 -4.10 -22.25
C ALA A 30 -29.70 -3.42 -21.66
N VAL A 31 -29.78 -3.35 -20.33
CA VAL A 31 -30.72 -2.46 -19.64
C VAL A 31 -30.02 -1.13 -19.44
N VAL A 32 -30.20 -0.23 -20.41
CA VAL A 32 -29.93 1.19 -20.25
C VAL A 32 -30.98 1.76 -19.29
N VAL A 33 -30.66 1.74 -18.00
CA VAL A 33 -31.37 2.61 -17.03
C VAL A 33 -30.82 4.01 -17.24
N ALA A 34 -31.59 4.83 -17.96
CA ALA A 34 -31.38 6.27 -18.00
C ALA A 34 -31.61 6.82 -16.59
N VAL A 35 -30.54 6.93 -15.81
CA VAL A 35 -30.54 7.66 -14.55
C VAL A 35 -30.61 9.14 -14.91
N ALA A 36 -31.78 9.73 -14.68
CA ALA A 36 -31.99 11.16 -14.84
C ALA A 36 -30.94 11.93 -14.01
N PRO A 37 -30.31 12.97 -14.58
CA PRO A 37 -29.39 13.80 -13.82
C PRO A 37 -30.13 14.48 -12.66
N PRO A 38 -29.56 14.50 -11.44
CA PRO A 38 -30.17 15.24 -10.34
C PRO A 38 -30.25 16.73 -10.72
N PRO A 39 -31.32 17.43 -10.31
CA PRO A 39 -31.45 18.86 -10.57
C PRO A 39 -30.25 19.59 -9.97
N ALA A 40 -29.63 20.46 -10.77
CA ALA A 40 -28.51 21.29 -10.38
C ALA A 40 -28.94 22.15 -9.18
N LYS A 41 -28.51 21.74 -7.98
CA LYS A 41 -28.60 22.60 -6.79
C LYS A 41 -27.64 23.76 -7.01
N SER A 42 -28.23 24.92 -7.28
CA SER A 42 -27.56 26.22 -7.31
C SER A 42 -26.76 26.38 -6.02
N ARG A 43 -25.43 26.35 -6.13
CA ARG A 43 -24.54 26.72 -5.03
C ARG A 43 -24.77 28.21 -4.72
N PRO A 44 -25.04 28.59 -3.46
CA PRO A 44 -25.08 29.99 -3.07
C PRO A 44 -23.71 30.63 -3.34
N ALA A 45 -23.74 31.83 -3.89
CA ALA A 45 -22.55 32.63 -4.16
C ALA A 45 -21.76 32.87 -2.85
N PRO A 46 -20.42 32.76 -2.87
CA PRO A 46 -19.60 33.05 -1.70
C PRO A 46 -19.73 34.53 -1.34
N SER A 47 -20.12 34.80 -0.11
CA SER A 47 -20.19 36.16 0.44
C SER A 47 -18.78 36.77 0.49
N PRO A 48 -18.55 37.98 -0.05
CA PRO A 48 -17.26 38.66 0.04
C PRO A 48 -17.14 39.27 1.44
N GLY A 49 -16.47 38.57 2.36
CA GLY A 49 -16.28 39.12 3.71
C GLY A 49 -15.63 38.23 4.76
N ALA A 50 -15.30 36.97 4.45
CA ALA A 50 -14.55 36.15 5.40
C ALA A 50 -13.08 36.63 5.42
N ARG A 51 -12.76 37.49 6.40
CA ARG A 51 -11.37 37.81 6.77
C ARG A 51 -10.61 36.50 6.90
N ARG A 52 -9.57 36.35 6.08
CA ARG A 52 -8.56 35.31 6.23
C ARG A 52 -8.01 35.46 7.66
N PRO A 53 -8.22 34.49 8.57
CA PRO A 53 -7.53 34.53 9.85
C PRO A 53 -6.03 34.48 9.54
N GLU A 54 -5.31 35.48 10.04
CA GLU A 54 -3.85 35.45 10.10
C GLU A 54 -3.45 34.13 10.78
N PRO A 55 -2.39 33.45 10.30
CA PRO A 55 -1.93 32.22 10.93
C PRO A 55 -1.53 32.54 12.36
N VAL A 56 -2.33 32.10 13.32
CA VAL A 56 -1.96 32.14 14.72
C VAL A 56 -0.93 31.04 14.88
N GLU A 57 0.33 31.42 15.07
CA GLU A 57 1.39 30.52 15.48
C GLU A 57 1.07 30.09 16.92
N HIS A 58 0.28 29.03 17.07
CA HIS A 58 0.12 28.31 18.33
C HIS A 58 1.23 27.26 18.40
N GLU A 59 2.20 27.53 19.28
CA GLU A 59 3.16 26.54 19.76
C GLU A 59 2.44 25.62 20.76
N ASP A 60 1.50 24.81 20.26
CA ASP A 60 0.87 23.77 21.06
C ASP A 60 1.89 22.64 21.27
N GLU A 61 2.30 22.48 22.54
CA GLU A 61 3.26 21.50 23.07
C GLU A 61 2.85 20.02 22.86
N ASP A 62 1.71 19.75 22.21
CA ASP A 62 1.18 18.43 21.88
C ASP A 62 1.34 18.03 20.41
N GLY A 63 2.41 18.44 19.75
CA GLY A 63 3.00 17.68 18.63
C GLY A 63 2.05 17.36 17.46
N GLU A 64 1.07 18.21 17.17
CA GLU A 64 0.29 18.11 15.93
C GLU A 64 1.22 18.44 14.74
N LEU A 65 1.72 17.39 14.10
CA LEU A 65 2.60 17.50 12.94
C LEU A 65 1.78 17.92 11.71
N TYR A 66 1.66 19.23 11.50
CA TYR A 66 1.13 19.79 10.27
C TYR A 66 2.17 19.66 9.15
N GLU A 67 2.15 18.52 8.44
CA GLU A 67 2.91 18.36 7.20
C GLU A 67 2.13 19.03 6.04
N HIS A 68 2.75 20.02 5.39
CA HIS A 68 2.21 20.72 4.21
C HIS A 68 0.82 21.37 4.37
N GLY A 69 0.44 21.77 5.58
CA GLY A 69 -0.83 22.46 5.83
C GLY A 69 -2.06 21.53 5.82
N VAL A 70 -1.85 20.22 5.80
CA VAL A 70 -2.90 19.22 5.99
C VAL A 70 -2.74 18.62 7.37
N HIS A 71 -3.79 18.66 8.20
CA HIS A 71 -3.78 18.00 9.50
C HIS A 71 -3.59 16.49 9.29
N VAL A 72 -2.45 15.96 9.74
CA VAL A 72 -2.16 14.52 9.71
C VAL A 72 -2.44 13.97 11.11
N PRO A 73 -3.48 13.14 11.31
CA PRO A 73 -3.81 12.58 12.62
C PRO A 73 -2.76 11.55 13.08
N ALA A 74 -1.62 12.05 13.57
CA ALA A 74 -0.47 11.28 13.99
C ALA A 74 -0.80 10.25 15.09
N PHE A 75 -1.84 10.52 15.89
CA PHE A 75 -2.34 9.60 16.91
C PHE A 75 -2.72 8.21 16.34
N ILE A 76 -3.22 8.16 15.10
CA ILE A 76 -3.56 6.90 14.43
C ILE A 76 -2.28 6.08 14.21
N TYR A 77 -1.17 6.72 13.82
CA TYR A 77 0.09 6.03 13.56
C TYR A 77 0.69 5.38 14.81
N HIS A 78 0.60 6.07 15.95
CA HIS A 78 1.01 5.50 17.24
C HIS A 78 0.19 4.25 17.59
N THR A 79 -1.14 4.34 17.41
CA THR A 79 -2.06 3.22 17.71
C THR A 79 -1.78 2.00 16.85
N VAL A 80 -1.46 2.20 15.57
CA VAL A 80 -1.20 1.11 14.62
C VAL A 80 0.27 0.69 14.52
N LYS A 81 1.15 1.27 15.34
CA LYS A 81 2.59 0.97 15.40
C LYS A 81 3.28 1.07 14.02
N TYR A 82 2.90 2.05 13.22
CA TYR A 82 3.59 2.32 11.95
C TYR A 82 4.99 2.86 12.23
N ALA A 83 6.01 2.24 11.65
CA ALA A 83 7.40 2.71 11.73
C ALA A 83 7.73 3.52 10.47
N ARG A 84 8.04 4.80 10.66
CA ARG A 84 8.51 5.71 9.61
C ARG A 84 9.92 5.34 9.18
N LYS A 85 10.35 5.85 8.03
CA LYS A 85 11.68 5.63 7.45
C LYS A 85 12.85 5.91 8.42
N SER A 86 12.67 6.87 9.34
CA SER A 86 13.70 7.29 10.30
C SER A 86 13.77 6.46 11.59
N ASP A 87 12.81 5.57 11.83
CA ASP A 87 12.63 4.97 13.16
C ASP A 87 13.61 3.81 13.46
N GLY A 88 14.59 3.57 12.57
CA GLY A 88 15.68 2.62 12.80
C GLY A 88 15.23 1.16 12.92
N HIS A 89 14.07 0.80 12.35
CA HIS A 89 13.55 -0.55 12.42
C HIS A 89 14.52 -1.55 11.77
N LYS A 90 14.73 -2.71 12.41
CA LYS A 90 15.61 -3.76 11.86
C LYS A 90 14.92 -4.46 10.69
N VAL A 91 15.44 -4.21 9.50
CA VAL A 91 14.95 -4.79 8.25
C VAL A 91 15.90 -5.90 7.79
N SER A 92 15.37 -6.93 7.13
CA SER A 92 16.20 -7.99 6.57
C SER A 92 17.16 -7.45 5.50
N LYS A 93 18.34 -8.06 5.35
CA LYS A 93 19.32 -7.66 4.32
C LYS A 93 18.74 -7.73 2.90
N VAL A 94 17.87 -8.72 2.65
CA VAL A 94 17.20 -8.89 1.35
C VAL A 94 16.26 -7.72 1.10
N THR A 95 15.41 -7.38 2.08
CA THR A 95 14.49 -6.25 1.97
C THR A 95 15.24 -4.93 1.77
N GLN A 96 16.35 -4.70 2.50
CA GLN A 96 17.17 -3.50 2.31
C GLN A 96 17.68 -3.39 0.87
N ARG A 97 18.26 -4.46 0.30
CA ARG A 97 18.71 -4.47 -1.10
C ARG A 97 17.59 -4.12 -2.09
N VAL A 98 16.39 -4.63 -1.85
CA VAL A 98 15.23 -4.33 -2.72
C VAL A 98 14.80 -2.87 -2.56
N VAL A 99 14.80 -2.33 -1.34
CA VAL A 99 14.51 -0.92 -1.08
C VAL A 99 15.53 -0.01 -1.75
N ASP A 100 16.82 -0.35 -1.64
CA ASP A 100 17.91 0.41 -2.27
C ASP A 100 17.72 0.43 -3.79
N PHE A 101 17.47 -0.73 -4.40
CA PHE A 101 17.17 -0.85 -5.84
C PHE A 101 15.95 -0.01 -6.26
N ILE A 102 14.85 -0.06 -5.50
CA ILE A 102 13.65 0.75 -5.78
C ILE A 102 14.00 2.23 -5.70
N SER A 103 14.77 2.65 -4.69
CA SER A 103 15.16 4.06 -4.51
C SER A 103 16.06 4.60 -5.63
N GLU A 104 16.89 3.74 -6.21
CA GLU A 104 17.79 4.09 -7.31
C GLU A 104 17.05 4.20 -8.63
N HIS A 105 16.10 3.29 -8.90
CA HIS A 105 15.48 3.16 -10.22
C HIS A 105 14.04 3.70 -10.34
N TYR A 106 13.32 3.90 -9.24
CA TYR A 106 11.93 4.34 -9.23
C TYR A 106 11.76 5.70 -8.56
N GLU A 107 10.76 6.45 -9.01
CA GLU A 107 10.36 7.71 -8.40
C GLU A 107 9.43 7.41 -7.22
N ILE A 108 9.89 7.72 -6.01
CA ILE A 108 9.09 7.61 -4.79
C ILE A 108 8.48 8.99 -4.53
N PRO A 109 7.15 9.16 -4.60
CA PRO A 109 6.52 10.45 -4.33
C PRO A 109 6.82 10.96 -2.92
N ALA A 110 6.93 12.28 -2.74
CA ALA A 110 7.09 12.88 -1.41
C ALA A 110 5.93 12.50 -0.48
N ASP A 111 4.71 12.43 -1.02
CA ASP A 111 3.50 12.04 -0.29
C ASP A 111 3.34 10.52 -0.11
N PHE A 112 4.40 9.73 -0.34
CA PHE A 112 4.28 8.26 -0.32
C PHE A 112 3.75 7.73 1.01
N GLU A 113 4.20 8.28 2.13
CA GLU A 113 3.72 7.89 3.45
C GLU A 113 2.28 8.36 3.64
N THR A 114 1.93 9.59 3.31
CA THR A 114 0.60 10.16 3.59
C THR A 114 -0.50 9.64 2.65
N SER A 115 -0.14 9.27 1.42
CA SER A 115 -1.09 8.90 0.38
C SER A 115 -1.73 7.53 0.61
N HIS A 116 -3.06 7.49 0.65
CA HIS A 116 -3.85 6.26 0.74
C HIS A 116 -3.73 5.36 -0.52
N LYS A 117 -3.19 5.89 -1.63
CA LYS A 117 -2.99 5.12 -2.87
C LYS A 117 -2.06 3.92 -2.68
N PHE A 118 -1.11 4.02 -1.76
CA PHE A 118 -0.11 2.98 -1.49
C PHE A 118 -0.55 1.98 -0.41
N GLY A 119 -1.86 1.95 -0.10
CA GLY A 119 -2.44 1.07 0.90
C GLY A 119 -2.46 1.65 2.31
N PRO A 120 -3.04 0.92 3.29
CA PRO A 120 -3.16 1.37 4.68
C PRO A 120 -1.82 1.38 5.42
N HIS A 121 -1.70 2.27 6.40
CA HIS A 121 -0.53 2.40 7.29
C HIS A 121 -0.49 1.37 8.42
N SER A 122 -1.58 0.65 8.65
CA SER A 122 -1.72 -0.16 9.87
C SER A 122 -0.82 -1.39 9.88
N GLY A 123 0.08 -1.50 10.87
CA GLY A 123 0.88 -2.70 11.14
C GLY A 123 1.97 -3.02 10.12
N ILE A 124 2.45 -2.02 9.37
CA ILE A 124 3.43 -2.18 8.27
C ILE A 124 4.57 -1.17 8.50
N THR A 125 5.81 -1.50 8.13
CA THR A 125 6.93 -0.53 8.09
C THR A 125 7.00 0.18 6.74
N TYR A 126 7.65 1.34 6.67
CA TYR A 126 7.90 2.05 5.41
C TYR A 126 8.39 1.11 4.27
N GLU A 127 9.38 0.25 4.55
CA GLU A 127 9.97 -0.65 3.57
C GLU A 127 8.97 -1.68 3.06
N THR A 128 8.18 -2.25 3.98
CA THR A 128 7.18 -3.26 3.62
C THR A 128 6.08 -2.66 2.76
N ARG A 129 5.73 -1.39 3.01
CA ARG A 129 4.79 -0.65 2.19
C ARG A 129 5.36 -0.32 0.81
N LEU A 130 6.64 0.07 0.74
CA LEU A 130 7.34 0.34 -0.51
C LEU A 130 7.45 -0.92 -1.38
N LEU A 131 7.82 -2.05 -0.77
CA LEU A 131 7.80 -3.36 -1.43
C LEU A 131 6.42 -3.69 -2.00
N ARG A 132 5.34 -3.43 -1.26
CA ARG A 132 3.98 -3.67 -1.75
C ARG A 132 3.64 -2.78 -2.93
N ALA A 133 3.98 -1.49 -2.86
CA ALA A 133 3.76 -0.55 -3.97
C ALA A 133 4.51 -0.99 -5.23
N TYR A 134 5.74 -1.49 -5.07
CA TYR A 134 6.53 -2.07 -6.15
C TYR A 134 5.86 -3.32 -6.76
N LYS A 135 5.43 -4.28 -5.94
CA LYS A 135 4.74 -5.51 -6.42
C LYS A 135 3.45 -5.20 -7.17
N LEU A 136 2.76 -4.12 -6.81
CA LEU A 136 1.52 -3.68 -7.44
C LEU A 136 1.76 -2.74 -8.63
N HIS A 137 3.02 -2.47 -9.01
CA HIS A 137 3.40 -1.55 -10.08
C HIS A 137 2.79 -0.15 -9.91
N LEU A 138 2.68 0.33 -8.66
CA LEU A 138 2.17 1.67 -8.34
C LEU A 138 3.24 2.76 -8.40
N LEU A 139 4.51 2.39 -8.55
CA LEU A 139 5.65 3.30 -8.65
C LEU A 139 6.02 3.51 -10.12
N SER A 140 6.31 4.76 -10.50
CA SER A 140 6.86 5.10 -11.81
C SER A 140 8.36 4.85 -11.84
N ALA A 141 8.87 4.29 -12.94
CA ALA A 141 10.31 4.23 -13.19
C ALA A 141 10.85 5.66 -13.42
N LYS A 142 12.09 5.92 -12.99
CA LYS A 142 12.77 7.19 -13.27
C LYS A 142 12.99 7.36 -14.77
N ARG A 143 12.90 8.61 -15.25
CA ARG A 143 13.11 8.95 -16.66
C ARG A 143 14.48 8.45 -17.15
N GLY A 144 14.48 7.65 -18.22
CA GLY A 144 15.69 7.17 -18.87
C GLY A 144 16.27 5.86 -18.33
N ALA A 145 15.64 5.25 -17.31
CA ALA A 145 15.97 3.91 -16.87
C ALA A 145 14.87 2.93 -17.31
N GLU A 146 15.26 1.82 -17.93
CA GLU A 146 14.41 0.64 -18.07
C GLU A 146 14.90 -0.39 -17.03
N PRO A 147 14.49 -0.26 -15.76
CA PRO A 147 15.06 -1.07 -14.71
C PRO A 147 14.68 -2.54 -14.89
N GLU A 148 15.68 -3.40 -14.70
CA GLU A 148 15.43 -4.84 -14.59
C GLU A 148 14.48 -5.14 -13.42
N LYS A 149 13.83 -6.30 -13.47
CA LYS A 149 12.96 -6.75 -12.38
C LYS A 149 13.82 -7.27 -11.24
N ILE A 150 13.56 -6.82 -10.01
CA ILE A 150 14.14 -7.38 -8.80
C ILE A 150 13.12 -8.29 -8.12
N CYS A 151 13.56 -9.46 -7.69
CA CYS A 151 12.75 -10.38 -6.91
C CYS A 151 12.67 -9.90 -5.46
N VAL A 152 11.46 -9.76 -4.92
CA VAL A 152 11.24 -9.33 -3.54
C VAL A 152 11.57 -10.45 -2.54
N SER A 153 11.49 -11.72 -2.96
CA SER A 153 11.76 -12.86 -2.08
C SER A 153 13.26 -13.06 -1.80
N CYS A 154 14.10 -12.99 -2.83
CA CYS A 154 15.54 -13.23 -2.69
C CYS A 154 16.43 -12.00 -2.95
N GLY A 155 15.88 -10.92 -3.53
CA GLY A 155 16.62 -9.69 -3.83
C GLY A 155 17.53 -9.78 -5.05
N ALA A 156 17.41 -10.82 -5.88
CA ALA A 156 18.18 -10.96 -7.12
C ALA A 156 17.45 -10.36 -8.33
N LEU A 157 18.23 -9.88 -9.30
CA LEU A 157 17.74 -9.30 -10.55
C LEU A 157 17.39 -10.40 -11.57
N GLY A 158 16.57 -10.04 -12.56
CA GLY A 158 16.28 -10.87 -13.73
C GLY A 158 15.06 -11.80 -13.58
N HIS A 159 14.41 -11.83 -12.41
CA HIS A 159 13.20 -12.64 -12.21
C HIS A 159 12.19 -11.99 -11.26
N SER A 160 10.96 -12.47 -11.31
CA SER A 160 9.88 -12.02 -10.43
C SER A 160 9.70 -12.97 -9.23
N ASP A 161 8.99 -12.53 -8.19
CA ASP A 161 8.64 -13.35 -7.02
C ASP A 161 8.05 -14.72 -7.38
N ARG A 162 7.28 -14.80 -8.48
CA ARG A 162 6.61 -16.03 -8.93
C ARG A 162 7.54 -17.04 -9.58
N SER A 163 8.71 -16.59 -10.03
CA SER A 163 9.72 -17.39 -10.72
C SER A 163 11.02 -17.45 -9.92
N CYS A 164 10.93 -17.29 -8.60
CA CYS A 164 12.09 -17.27 -7.72
C CYS A 164 12.61 -18.69 -7.48
N PRO A 165 13.90 -18.97 -7.74
CA PRO A 165 14.47 -20.30 -7.51
C PRO A 165 14.58 -20.64 -6.02
N ASP A 166 14.72 -19.63 -5.15
CA ASP A 166 14.80 -19.80 -3.70
C ASP A 166 13.41 -19.93 -3.04
N GLY A 167 12.33 -19.81 -3.81
CA GLY A 167 10.97 -19.53 -3.34
C GLY A 167 9.90 -20.54 -3.77
N PHE A 168 10.24 -21.83 -3.85
CA PHE A 168 9.31 -22.95 -3.95
C PHE A 168 9.59 -24.03 -2.91
#